data_AF-A0A0N0BS05-F1
#
_entry.id   AF-A0A0N0BS05-F1
#
_cell.length_a   1.000
_cell.length_b   1.000
_cell.length_c   1.000
_cell.angle_alpha   90.00
_cell.angle_beta   90.00
_cell.angle_gamma   90.00
#
_symmetry.space_group_name_H-M   'P 1'
#
loop_
_entity.id
_entity.type
_entity.pdbx_description
1 polymer ?
#
loop_
_entity_poly.entity_id
_entity_poly.type
_entity_poly.pdbx_seq_one_letter_code
_entity_poly.pdbx_strand_id
1 'polypeptide(L)'
;MTVTTALVGGGGAVTVALIAAAVYRDAARVGVDLGSPATWAALVVLTGGASLVTFVLVPDAPLPGVLVLTVLGPLLYLLERDDSMNGDAAADPTQLPSQSGESADPGDDPER
;
A
#
# COMPACT_ATOMS: atom_id res chain seq x y z
N MET A 1 33.23 4.63 -5.74
CA MET A 1 31.80 4.89 -6.06
C MET A 1 31.71 6.21 -6.80
N THR A 2 30.89 6.31 -7.86
CA THR A 2 30.72 7.58 -8.59
C THR A 2 29.73 8.49 -7.85
N VAL A 3 29.80 9.80 -8.10
CA VAL A 3 28.86 10.79 -7.55
C VAL A 3 27.42 10.40 -7.89
N THR A 4 27.18 9.92 -9.11
CA THR A 4 25.85 9.47 -9.57
C THR A 4 25.33 8.30 -8.74
N THR A 5 26.16 7.29 -8.43
CA THR A 5 25.75 6.17 -7.58
C THR A 5 25.41 6.63 -6.17
N ALA A 6 26.20 7.56 -5.61
CA ALA A 6 25.92 8.13 -4.29
C ALA A 6 24.61 8.94 -4.28
N LEU A 7 24.34 9.71 -5.34
CA LEU A 7 23.12 10.50 -5.47
C LEU A 7 21.88 9.62 -5.63
N VAL A 8 21.95 8.61 -6.49
CA VAL A 8 20.86 7.64 -6.73
C VAL A 8 20.60 6.81 -5.48
N GLY A 9 21.65 6.26 -4.86
CA GLY A 9 21.54 5.49 -3.63
C GLY A 9 20.99 6.33 -2.47
N GLY A 10 21.57 7.51 -2.24
CA GLY A 10 21.13 8.41 -1.18
C GLY A 10 19.72 8.93 -1.38
N GLY A 11 19.41 9.45 -2.58
CA GLY A 11 18.07 9.94 -2.92
C GLY A 11 17.01 8.84 -2.90
N GLY A 12 17.34 7.65 -3.39
CA GLY A 12 16.48 6.47 -3.30
C GLY A 12 16.19 6.07 -1.85
N ALA A 13 17.22 6.02 -0.99
CA ALA A 13 17.06 5.69 0.42
C ALA A 13 16.19 6.70 1.17
N VAL A 14 16.39 8.00 0.92
CA VAL A 14 15.53 9.06 1.47
C VAL A 14 14.09 8.90 0.99
N THR A 15 13.88 8.63 -0.29
CA THR A 15 12.54 8.42 -0.85
C THR A 15 11.83 7.23 -0.19
N VAL A 16 12.52 6.09 -0.05
CA VAL A 16 11.99 4.90 0.64
C VAL A 16 11.62 5.23 2.09
N ALA A 17 12.49 5.95 2.81
CA ALA A 17 12.23 6.35 4.19
C ALA A 17 11.00 7.27 4.31
N LEU A 18 10.82 8.21 3.37
CA LEU A 18 9.65 9.09 3.35
C LEU A 18 8.35 8.33 3.09
N ILE A 19 8.36 7.39 2.14
CA ILE A 19 7.19 6.55 1.84
C ILE A 19 6.87 5.65 3.04
N ALA A 20 7.87 5.01 3.65
CA ALA A 20 7.68 4.18 4.83
C ALA A 20 7.11 4.98 6.01
N ALA A 21 7.59 6.21 6.23
CA ALA A 21 7.06 7.11 7.25
C ALA A 21 5.61 7.55 6.94
N ALA A 22 5.27 7.75 5.66
CA ALA A 22 3.91 8.05 5.24
C ALA A 22 2.97 6.87 5.52
N VAL A 23 3.36 5.66 5.12
CA VAL A 23 2.61 4.42 5.37
C VAL A 23 2.43 4.17 6.86
N TYR A 24 3.48 4.31 7.67
CA TYR A 24 3.38 4.18 9.13
C TYR A 24 2.33 5.13 9.71
N ARG A 25 2.38 6.41 9.33
CA ARG A 25 1.46 7.43 9.86
C ARG A 25 0.03 7.19 9.40
N ASP A 26 -0.16 6.77 8.16
CA ASP A 26 -1.48 6.47 7.62
C ASP A 26 -2.08 5.24 8.31
N ALA A 27 -1.31 4.16 8.46
CA ALA A 27 -1.75 2.93 9.13
C ALA A 27 -2.11 3.18 10.60
N ALA A 28 -1.35 4.02 11.28
CA ALA A 28 -1.64 4.41 12.66
C ALA A 28 -2.89 5.29 12.81
N ARG A 29 -3.33 5.96 11.74
CA ARG A 29 -4.53 6.81 11.73
C ARG A 29 -5.77 6.07 11.30
N VAL A 30 -5.66 5.24 10.27
CA VAL A 30 -6.76 4.44 9.73
C VAL A 30 -7.10 3.29 10.68
N GLY A 31 -6.08 2.64 11.26
CA GLY A 31 -6.26 1.36 11.93
C GLY A 31 -6.31 0.24 10.90
N VAL A 32 -5.24 -0.54 10.83
CA VAL A 32 -5.18 -1.73 9.96
C VAL A 32 -5.59 -2.97 10.75
N ASP A 33 -6.33 -3.87 10.11
CA ASP A 33 -6.80 -5.10 10.74
C ASP A 33 -5.73 -6.19 10.74
N LEU A 34 -4.91 -6.25 9.68
CA LEU A 34 -3.79 -7.16 9.56
C LEU A 34 -2.47 -6.47 9.88
N GLY A 35 -1.88 -6.91 11.00
CA GLY A 35 -0.52 -6.55 11.38
C GLY A 35 -0.43 -5.27 12.20
N SER A 36 0.58 -4.44 11.92
CA SER A 36 0.81 -3.20 12.66
C SER A 36 1.35 -2.10 11.73
N PRO A 37 1.20 -0.81 12.09
CA PRO A 37 1.79 0.29 11.34
C PRO A 37 3.30 0.11 11.09
N ALA A 38 4.02 -0.43 12.08
CA ALA A 38 5.45 -0.71 11.95
C ALA A 38 5.74 -1.83 10.95
N THR A 39 4.92 -2.87 10.91
CA THR A 39 5.06 -3.99 9.97
C THR A 39 4.91 -3.52 8.52
N TRP A 40 3.92 -2.68 8.23
CA TRP A 40 3.70 -2.12 6.90
C TRP A 40 4.81 -1.17 6.46
N ALA A 41 5.28 -0.30 7.36
CA ALA A 41 6.43 0.55 7.10
C ALA A 41 7.71 -0.27 6.84
N ALA A 42 7.93 -1.34 7.62
CA ALA A 42 9.06 -2.24 7.42
C ALA A 42 8.99 -2.95 6.07
N LEU A 43 7.81 -3.38 5.63
CA LEU A 43 7.62 -3.98 4.31
C LEU A 43 8.03 -3.01 3.19
N VAL A 44 7.63 -1.74 3.26
CA VAL A 44 8.05 -0.70 2.31
C VAL A 44 9.58 -0.53 2.30
N VAL A 45 10.21 -0.48 3.48
CA VAL A 45 11.67 -0.39 3.59
C VAL A 45 12.35 -1.60 2.96
N LEU A 46 11.83 -2.80 3.20
CA LEU A 46 12.39 -4.04 2.66
C LEU A 46 12.26 -4.11 1.13
N THR A 47 11.08 -3.87 0.58
CA THR A 47 10.87 -3.97 -0.87
C THR A 47 11.54 -2.83 -1.62
N GLY A 48 11.45 -1.60 -1.10
CA GLY A 48 12.12 -0.42 -1.65
C GLY A 48 13.64 -0.50 -1.54
N GLY A 49 14.15 -0.97 -0.40
CA GLY A 49 15.57 -1.22 -0.18
C GLY A 49 16.12 -2.31 -1.10
N ALA A 50 15.41 -3.43 -1.25
CA ALA A 50 15.77 -4.49 -2.19
C ALA A 50 15.77 -4.00 -3.64
N SER A 51 14.78 -3.19 -4.02
CA SER A 51 14.73 -2.54 -5.33
C SER A 51 15.95 -1.64 -5.57
N LEU A 52 16.27 -0.76 -4.61
CA LEU A 52 17.41 0.16 -4.70
C LEU A 52 18.74 -0.59 -4.79
N VAL A 53 18.92 -1.63 -3.97
CA VAL A 53 20.11 -2.49 -4.01
C VAL A 53 20.23 -3.17 -5.36
N THR A 54 19.13 -3.73 -5.87
CA THR A 54 19.11 -4.39 -7.19
C THR A 54 19.45 -3.40 -8.30
N PHE A 55 18.83 -2.22 -8.31
CA PHE A 55 19.06 -1.19 -9.31
C PHE A 55 20.52 -0.71 -9.35
N VAL A 56 21.17 -0.63 -8.19
CA VAL A 56 22.55 -0.10 -8.08
C VAL A 56 23.60 -1.18 -8.31
N LEU A 57 23.38 -2.41 -7.84
CA LEU A 57 24.40 -3.46 -7.80
C LEU A 57 24.26 -4.52 -8.89
N VAL A 58 23.14 -4.55 -9.62
CA VAL A 58 22.89 -5.54 -10.68
C VAL A 58 22.80 -4.80 -12.03
N PRO A 59 23.89 -4.76 -12.82
CA PRO A 59 24.01 -3.93 -14.03
C PRO A 59 22.92 -4.15 -15.09
N ASP A 60 22.43 -5.39 -15.20
CA ASP A 60 21.44 -5.81 -16.20
C ASP A 60 20.10 -6.20 -15.57
N ALA A 61 19.81 -5.67 -14.38
CA ALA A 61 18.51 -5.89 -13.76
C ALA A 61 17.39 -5.39 -14.68
N PRO A 62 16.40 -6.23 -15.03
CA PRO A 62 15.29 -5.80 -15.87
C PRO A 62 14.49 -4.74 -15.11
N LEU A 63 14.40 -3.54 -15.69
CA LEU A 63 13.67 -2.41 -15.09
C LEU A 63 12.23 -2.77 -14.66
N PRO A 64 11.45 -3.56 -15.43
CA PRO A 64 10.11 -3.96 -14.98
C PRO A 64 10.13 -4.68 -13.62
N GLY A 65 11.09 -5.59 -13.39
CA GLY A 65 11.21 -6.32 -12.12
C GLY A 65 11.60 -5.41 -10.95
N VAL A 66 12.51 -4.45 -11.20
CA VAL A 66 12.90 -3.42 -10.21
C VAL A 66 11.69 -2.57 -9.84
N LEU A 67 10.90 -2.14 -10.82
CA LEU A 67 9.69 -1.34 -10.59
C LEU A 67 8.65 -2.12 -9.77
N VAL A 68 8.45 -3.41 -10.07
CA VAL A 68 7.57 -4.29 -9.27
C VAL A 68 8.03 -4.32 -7.81
N LEU A 69 9.33 -4.53 -7.55
CA LEU A 69 9.87 -4.50 -6.18
C LEU A 69 9.66 -3.14 -5.50
N THR A 70 9.86 -2.03 -6.23
CA THR A 70 9.65 -0.69 -5.68
C THR A 70 8.23 -0.49 -5.17
N VAL A 71 7.23 -0.93 -5.93
CA VAL A 71 5.81 -0.67 -5.62
C VAL A 71 5.17 -1.76 -4.76
N LEU A 72 5.81 -2.92 -4.60
CA LEU A 72 5.23 -4.07 -3.91
C LEU A 72 4.75 -3.74 -2.50
N GLY A 73 5.61 -3.21 -1.63
CA GLY A 73 5.23 -2.82 -0.27
C GLY A 73 4.09 -1.78 -0.21
N PRO A 74 4.22 -0.65 -0.93
CA PRO A 74 3.15 0.35 -1.01
C PRO A 74 1.81 -0.20 -1.53
N LEU A 75 1.82 -1.05 -2.57
CA LEU A 75 0.59 -1.61 -3.13
C LEU A 75 -0.09 -2.56 -2.17
N LEU A 76 0.67 -3.45 -1.52
CA LEU A 76 0.10 -4.36 -0.53
C LEU A 76 -0.50 -3.59 0.66
N TYR A 77 0.15 -2.50 1.08
CA TYR A 77 -0.42 -1.63 2.10
C TYR A 77 -1.73 -0.96 1.65
N LEU A 78 -1.82 -0.50 0.41
CA LEU A 78 -3.04 0.11 -0.10
C LEU A 78 -4.20 -0.89 -0.18
N LEU A 79 -3.93 -2.15 -0.49
CA LEU A 79 -4.93 -3.21 -0.46
C LEU A 79 -5.42 -3.48 0.97
N GLU A 80 -4.49 -3.62 1.92
CA GLU A 80 -4.85 -3.76 3.34
C GLU A 80 -5.67 -2.57 3.83
N ARG A 81 -5.23 -1.36 3.51
CA ARG A 81 -5.92 -0.13 3.91
C ARG A 81 -7.34 -0.07 3.36
N ASP A 82 -7.53 -0.53 2.13
CA ASP A 82 -8.86 -0.59 1.51
C ASP A 82 -9.75 -1.62 2.22
N ASP A 83 -9.20 -2.80 2.51
CA ASP A 83 -9.88 -3.86 3.25
C ASP A 83 -10.26 -3.40 4.67
N SER A 84 -9.35 -2.77 5.41
CA SER A 84 -9.66 -2.26 6.77
C SER A 84 -10.67 -1.11 6.78
N MET A 85 -10.88 -0.42 5.67
CA MET A 85 -11.85 0.69 5.58
C MET A 85 -13.21 0.23 5.06
N ASN A 86 -13.26 -0.84 4.27
CA ASN A 86 -14.45 -1.24 3.50
C ASN A 86 -14.83 -2.73 3.65
N GLY A 87 -14.04 -3.52 4.38
CA GLY A 87 -14.12 -4.98 4.44
C GLY A 87 -14.99 -5.57 5.57
N ASP A 88 -15.64 -4.75 6.38
CA ASP A 88 -16.51 -5.19 7.49
C ASP A 88 -17.75 -5.98 7.03
N ALA A 89 -18.13 -5.87 5.76
CA ALA A 89 -19.24 -6.63 5.20
C ALA A 89 -18.82 -8.08 4.97
N ALA A 90 -19.58 -9.03 5.53
CA ALA A 90 -19.40 -10.44 5.22
C ALA A 90 -19.49 -10.66 3.70
N ALA A 91 -18.54 -11.41 3.14
CA ALA A 91 -18.53 -11.74 1.73
C ALA A 91 -19.81 -12.49 1.35
N ASP A 92 -20.75 -11.80 0.70
CA ASP A 92 -22.00 -12.35 0.22
C ASP A 92 -21.89 -12.66 -1.28
N PRO A 93 -21.82 -13.95 -1.70
CA PRO A 93 -21.69 -14.32 -3.10
C PRO A 93 -22.96 -14.05 -3.92
N THR A 94 -24.06 -13.66 -3.27
CA THR A 94 -25.33 -13.32 -3.93
C THR A 94 -25.45 -11.83 -4.25
N GLN A 95 -24.56 -10.99 -3.70
CA GLN A 95 -24.56 -9.56 -3.96
C GLN A 95 -23.32 -9.15 -4.76
N LEU A 96 -23.57 -8.32 -5.77
CA LEU A 96 -22.48 -7.65 -6.47
C LEU A 96 -22.05 -6.41 -5.68
N PRO A 97 -20.76 -5.99 -5.75
CA PRO A 97 -20.26 -4.81 -5.04
C PRO A 97 -21.05 -3.51 -5.32
N SER A 98 -21.75 -3.41 -6.45
CA SER A 98 -22.61 -2.26 -6.79
C SER A 98 -23.95 -2.24 -6.07
N GLN A 99 -24.38 -3.34 -5.46
CA GLN A 99 -25.71 -3.48 -4.83
C GLN A 99 -25.68 -3.21 -3.31
N SER A 100 -24.49 -3.25 -2.70
CA SER A 100 -24.29 -3.11 -1.25
C SER A 100 -24.61 -1.70 -0.71
N GLY A 101 -24.71 -0.69 -1.57
CA GLY A 101 -25.05 0.69 -1.20
C GLY A 101 -26.54 1.05 -1.30
N GLU A 102 -27.38 0.18 -1.87
CA GLU A 102 -28.77 0.53 -2.23
C GLU A 102 -29.81 0.12 -1.16
N SER A 103 -29.38 -0.61 -0.12
CA SER A 103 -30.28 -1.16 0.91
C SER A 103 -30.62 -0.18 2.05
N ALA A 104 -30.16 1.07 1.97
CA ALA A 104 -30.44 2.11 2.96
C ALA A 104 -31.38 3.19 2.40
N ASP A 105 -32.54 2.79 1.87
CA ASP A 105 -33.67 3.71 1.69
C ASP A 105 -34.79 3.37 2.69
N PRO A 106 -34.79 3.96 3.89
CA PRO A 106 -35.92 3.91 4.82
C PRO A 106 -36.72 5.22 4.75
N GLY A 107 -37.90 5.17 4.15
CA GLY A 107 -38.97 6.17 4.30
C GLY A 107 -39.57 6.63 2.96
N ASP A 108 -40.88 6.75 2.75
CA ASP A 108 -42.00 6.68 3.67
C ASP A 108 -43.28 6.38 2.87
N ASP A 109 -44.14 5.60 3.51
CA ASP A 109 -45.51 5.25 3.15
C ASP A 109 -46.45 6.39 3.64
N PRO A 110 -47.21 7.10 2.77
CA PRO A 110 -48.22 8.04 3.23
C PRO A 110 -49.62 7.51 2.90
N GLU A 111 -50.09 6.51 3.65
CA GLU A 111 -51.52 6.30 3.89
C GLU A 111 -51.87 6.70 5.33
N ARG A 112 -52.27 7.96 5.52
CA ARG A 112 -53.38 8.40 6.41
C ARG A 112 -53.61 9.90 6.37
#